data_AF-A0A1A3ISZ4-F1
#
_entry.id   AF-A0A1A3ISZ4-F1
#
_cell.length_a   1.000
_cell.length_b   1.000
_cell.length_c   1.000
_cell.angle_alpha   90.00
_cell.angle_beta   90.00
_cell.angle_gamma   90.00
#
_symmetry.space_group_name_H-M   'P 1'
#
loop_
_entity.id
_entity.type
_entity.pdbx_description
1 polymer ?
#
loop_
_entity_poly.entity_id
_entity_poly.type
_entity_poly.pdbx_seq_one_letter_code
_entity_poly.pdbx_strand_id
1 'polypeptide(L)'
;MQPMTVIGMQTRRVLQPARAGQRTMVSYLLMPRPKDLVKGWLLVVTYVIGLLSTGAVSAQSIIRALVVLAVVELLIYPARYQWNDIRGFVADQNHPAASRRGRLPGPLSKARARITASGLVALAKLGCTALVIVSLPGLHLAGVLTFAVLGVFGVAILYEVVRSASTGKSGVIPPPVRPGVVSLWVLVGAGYVVRGMVGLALAVDPTRRPTLAAAAVVTLWCYGTAFVTSRWAVEATSFASVRNRRLIWTARADQAREHLLALVRWLPSAITQPDKGIRDWAPLQQYTAVTAPWNGATIAAGAAGALTGRLLSGPCPVAEGLLVAAAGGVAAALAVGAPGRRRLAVVLTALLFLGIVTVLQVPRPMLTALPWLLLMGAYLFFSTRSLRKLERPNVVRYLAGRVGAVAGRVVLGPTTWQAVQRHPSDESQAWATAQRSS
;
A
#
# COMPACT_ATOMS: atom_id res chain seq x y z
N MET A 1 -24.46 -31.23 43.77
CA MET A 1 -24.69 -30.31 42.64
C MET A 1 -24.89 -28.91 43.19
N GLN A 2 -23.89 -28.03 43.04
CA GLN A 2 -23.98 -26.62 43.43
C GLN A 2 -24.43 -25.79 42.21
N PRO A 3 -25.33 -24.82 42.37
CA PRO A 3 -25.73 -23.97 41.26
C PRO A 3 -24.63 -22.95 40.92
N MET A 4 -24.15 -22.98 39.69
CA MET A 4 -23.32 -21.92 39.10
C MET A 4 -24.18 -20.67 38.88
N THR A 5 -23.89 -19.60 39.62
CA THR A 5 -24.38 -18.26 39.29
C THR A 5 -23.42 -17.64 38.28
N VAL A 6 -23.80 -17.64 37.00
CA VAL A 6 -23.10 -16.88 35.95
C VAL A 6 -23.58 -15.42 36.04
N ILE A 7 -22.82 -14.58 36.74
CA ILE A 7 -23.04 -13.13 36.74
C ILE A 7 -22.47 -12.57 35.43
N GLY A 8 -23.37 -12.25 34.50
CA GLY A 8 -23.06 -11.54 33.27
C GLY A 8 -22.64 -10.10 33.55
N MET A 9 -21.33 -9.86 33.74
CA MET A 9 -20.75 -8.52 33.69
C MET A 9 -20.61 -8.06 32.24
N GLN A 10 -21.68 -7.52 31.66
CA GLN A 10 -21.56 -6.58 30.55
C GLN A 10 -20.86 -5.32 31.06
N THR A 11 -19.53 -5.27 30.90
CA THR A 11 -18.76 -4.05 31.11
C THR A 11 -19.15 -3.03 30.05
N ARG A 12 -20.08 -2.14 30.42
CA ARG A 12 -20.38 -0.89 29.73
C ARG A 12 -19.06 -0.10 29.65
N ARG A 13 -18.36 -0.17 28.52
CA ARG A 13 -17.18 0.67 28.27
C ARG A 13 -17.63 2.12 28.30
N VAL A 14 -17.26 2.81 29.39
CA VAL A 14 -17.30 4.26 29.49
C VAL A 14 -16.58 4.83 28.26
N LEU A 15 -17.30 5.65 27.49
CA LEU A 15 -16.77 6.38 26.34
C LEU A 15 -15.63 7.27 26.82
N GLN A 16 -14.38 6.81 26.67
CA GLN A 16 -13.24 7.68 26.92
C GLN A 16 -13.25 8.85 25.93
N PRO A 17 -13.05 10.10 26.39
CA PRO A 17 -12.89 11.25 25.51
C PRO A 17 -11.73 11.02 24.53
N ALA A 18 -11.81 11.64 23.35
CA ALA A 18 -10.85 11.46 22.27
C ALA A 18 -9.42 11.73 22.78
N ARG A 19 -8.62 10.66 22.89
CA ARG A 19 -7.22 10.74 23.36
C ARG A 19 -6.40 11.66 22.44
N ALA A 20 -5.53 12.45 23.05
CA ALA A 20 -4.50 13.25 22.37
C ALA A 20 -3.82 12.44 21.26
N GLY A 21 -3.85 12.97 20.02
CA GLY A 21 -3.28 12.33 18.83
C GLY A 21 -4.27 11.82 17.77
N GLN A 22 -5.59 11.97 17.96
CA GLN A 22 -6.56 11.70 16.89
C GLN A 22 -6.60 12.84 15.85
N ARG A 23 -6.68 12.49 14.56
CA ARG A 23 -6.82 13.47 13.48
C ARG A 23 -8.17 14.17 13.55
N THR A 24 -8.18 15.48 13.26
CA THR A 24 -9.41 16.26 13.07
C THR A 24 -10.20 15.72 11.87
N MET A 25 -11.53 15.85 11.92
CA MET A 25 -12.41 15.47 10.80
C MET A 25 -12.05 16.21 9.50
N VAL A 26 -11.76 17.51 9.57
CA VAL A 26 -11.39 18.33 8.40
C VAL A 26 -10.13 17.79 7.71
N SER A 27 -9.03 17.60 8.46
CA SER A 27 -7.80 17.00 7.94
C SER A 27 -8.07 15.63 7.28
N TYR A 28 -8.93 14.81 7.89
CA TYR A 28 -9.31 13.51 7.34
C TYR A 28 -10.07 13.63 6.02
N LEU A 29 -11.08 14.51 5.93
CA LEU A 29 -11.89 14.70 4.73
C LEU A 29 -11.07 15.19 3.53
N LEU A 30 -10.14 16.12 3.77
CA LEU A 30 -9.24 16.61 2.74
C LEU A 30 -8.32 15.49 2.23
N MET A 31 -7.66 14.80 3.18
CA MET A 31 -6.69 13.76 2.87
C MET A 31 -6.80 12.58 3.83
N PRO A 32 -7.59 11.53 3.52
CA PRO A 32 -7.90 10.45 4.46
C PRO A 32 -6.66 9.63 4.82
N ARG A 33 -5.77 9.37 3.85
CA ARG A 33 -4.58 8.53 4.06
C ARG A 33 -3.32 9.15 3.44
N PRO A 34 -2.73 10.21 4.03
CA PRO A 34 -1.56 10.88 3.47
C PRO A 34 -0.33 9.95 3.39
N LYS A 35 -0.23 8.95 4.28
CA LYS A 35 0.84 7.94 4.24
C LYS A 35 0.77 7.04 3.01
N ASP A 36 -0.38 6.95 2.36
CA ASP A 36 -0.57 6.10 1.19
C ASP A 36 -0.20 6.82 -0.13
N LEU A 37 0.07 8.14 -0.13
CA LEU A 37 0.53 8.88 -1.32
C LEU A 37 1.82 8.33 -1.92
N VAL A 38 2.68 7.73 -1.09
CA VAL A 38 3.91 7.08 -1.57
C VAL A 38 3.62 5.98 -2.60
N LYS A 39 2.41 5.43 -2.62
CA LYS A 39 2.00 4.45 -3.63
C LYS A 39 1.86 5.07 -5.02
N GLY A 40 1.59 6.37 -5.12
CA GLY A 40 1.54 7.11 -6.39
C GLY A 40 2.85 7.04 -7.17
N TRP A 41 3.98 6.77 -6.51
CA TRP A 41 5.25 6.50 -7.20
C TRP A 41 5.17 5.36 -8.19
N LEU A 42 4.30 4.37 -7.98
CA LEU A 42 4.15 3.28 -8.94
C LEU A 42 3.68 3.80 -10.32
N LEU A 43 2.74 4.75 -10.34
CA LEU A 43 2.27 5.38 -11.57
C LEU A 43 3.40 6.15 -12.25
N VAL A 44 4.15 6.95 -11.48
CA VAL A 44 5.29 7.71 -11.98
C VAL A 44 6.37 6.79 -12.56
N VAL A 45 6.73 5.74 -11.83
CA VAL A 45 7.76 4.77 -12.24
C VAL A 45 7.35 4.05 -13.52
N THR A 46 6.11 3.55 -13.62
CA THR A 46 5.68 2.85 -14.85
C THR A 46 5.53 3.80 -16.03
N TYR A 47 5.13 5.05 -15.80
CA TYR A 47 5.15 6.10 -16.83
C TYR A 47 6.56 6.36 -17.34
N VAL A 48 7.53 6.59 -16.45
CA VAL A 48 8.93 6.84 -16.82
C VAL A 48 9.53 5.66 -17.56
N ILE A 49 9.29 4.42 -17.10
CA ILE A 49 9.72 3.21 -17.82
C ILE A 49 9.13 3.16 -19.23
N GLY A 50 7.84 3.49 -19.36
CA GLY A 50 7.18 3.59 -20.66
C GLY A 50 7.81 4.65 -21.55
N LEU A 51 8.11 5.85 -21.03
CA LEU A 51 8.79 6.91 -21.78
C LEU A 51 10.18 6.49 -22.25
N LEU A 52 10.96 5.83 -21.39
CA LEU A 52 12.28 5.31 -21.77
C LEU A 52 12.18 4.26 -22.90
N SER A 53 11.07 3.54 -22.98
CA SER A 53 10.83 2.59 -24.07
C SER A 53 10.55 3.27 -25.41
N THR A 54 9.80 4.37 -25.41
CA THR A 54 9.44 5.09 -26.64
C THR A 54 10.53 6.07 -27.08
N GLY A 55 11.34 6.57 -26.15
CA GLY A 55 12.34 7.62 -26.40
C GLY A 55 11.74 8.99 -26.73
N ALA A 56 10.41 9.13 -26.67
CA ALA A 56 9.69 10.35 -27.04
C ALA A 56 9.10 11.02 -25.79
N VAL A 57 9.51 12.27 -25.55
CA VAL A 57 8.98 13.09 -24.46
C VAL A 57 8.35 14.34 -25.08
N SER A 58 7.08 14.57 -24.79
CA SER A 58 6.36 15.79 -25.20
C SER A 58 5.81 16.51 -23.97
N ALA A 59 5.75 17.84 -24.03
CA ALA A 59 5.16 18.66 -22.98
C ALA A 59 3.71 18.25 -22.68
N GLN A 60 2.93 17.96 -23.72
CA GLN A 60 1.55 17.48 -23.58
C GLN A 60 1.47 16.14 -22.84
N SER A 61 2.39 15.19 -23.11
CA SER A 61 2.44 13.91 -22.40
C SER A 61 2.75 14.10 -20.91
N ILE A 62 3.71 14.97 -20.58
CA ILE A 62 4.07 15.29 -19.20
C ILE A 62 2.88 15.94 -18.48
N ILE A 63 2.25 16.95 -19.08
CA ILE A 63 1.07 17.62 -18.51
C ILE A 63 -0.06 16.62 -18.27
N ARG A 64 -0.35 15.76 -19.26
CA ARG A 64 -1.34 14.69 -19.15
C ARG A 64 -1.03 13.76 -17.98
N ALA A 65 0.23 13.33 -17.84
CA ALA A 65 0.65 12.46 -16.76
C ALA A 65 0.54 13.12 -15.38
N LEU A 66 0.89 14.40 -15.26
CA LEU A 66 0.75 15.17 -14.02
C LEU A 66 -0.72 15.34 -13.61
N VAL A 67 -1.60 15.67 -14.56
CA VAL A 67 -3.04 15.78 -14.32
C VAL A 67 -3.62 14.43 -13.88
N VAL A 68 -3.29 13.35 -14.59
CA VAL A 68 -3.76 12.00 -14.23
C VAL A 68 -3.23 11.58 -12.86
N LEU A 69 -1.96 11.81 -12.56
CA LEU A 69 -1.38 11.54 -11.24
C LEU A 69 -2.14 12.30 -10.13
N ALA A 70 -2.41 13.60 -10.34
CA ALA A 70 -3.14 14.42 -9.38
C ALA A 70 -4.56 13.91 -9.17
N VAL A 71 -5.31 13.64 -10.24
CA VAL A 71 -6.69 13.12 -10.15
C VAL A 71 -6.73 11.75 -9.47
N VAL A 72 -5.84 10.83 -9.87
CA VAL A 72 -5.80 9.48 -9.30
C VAL A 72 -5.46 9.50 -7.81
N GLU A 73 -4.42 10.24 -7.40
CA GLU A 73 -3.92 10.20 -6.02
C GLU A 73 -4.59 11.20 -5.07
N LEU A 74 -5.23 12.27 -5.57
CA LEU A 74 -5.89 13.30 -4.73
C LEU A 74 -7.42 13.23 -4.76
N LEU A 75 -8.02 12.63 -5.79
CA LEU A 75 -9.47 12.48 -5.94
C LEU A 75 -9.91 11.01 -5.83
N ILE A 76 -9.49 10.15 -6.78
CA ILE A 76 -10.00 8.77 -6.90
C ILE A 76 -9.60 7.90 -5.71
N TYR A 77 -8.30 7.80 -5.40
CA TYR A 77 -7.84 6.98 -4.27
C TYR A 77 -8.35 7.49 -2.92
N PRO A 78 -8.34 8.81 -2.63
CA PRO A 78 -8.97 9.34 -1.43
C PRO A 78 -10.45 9.00 -1.31
N ALA A 79 -11.25 9.13 -2.38
CA ALA A 79 -12.65 8.72 -2.38
C ALA A 79 -12.80 7.22 -2.05
N ARG A 80 -11.97 6.37 -2.66
CA ARG A 80 -11.94 4.94 -2.34
C ARG A 80 -11.53 4.67 -0.89
N TYR A 81 -10.56 5.40 -0.35
CA TYR A 81 -10.15 5.26 1.04
C TYR A 81 -11.26 5.67 2.01
N GLN A 82 -12.02 6.71 1.69
CA GLN A 82 -13.19 7.12 2.47
C GLN A 82 -14.26 6.03 2.45
N TRP A 83 -14.58 5.46 1.28
CA TRP A 83 -15.52 4.34 1.19
C TRP A 83 -15.06 3.12 2.02
N ASN A 84 -13.79 2.75 1.91
CA ASN A 84 -13.20 1.67 2.72
C ASN A 84 -13.30 1.93 4.23
N ASP A 85 -13.05 3.17 4.67
CA ASP A 85 -13.09 3.53 6.08
C ASP A 85 -14.53 3.62 6.62
N ILE A 86 -15.50 4.03 5.80
CA ILE A 86 -16.93 3.99 6.13
C ILE A 86 -17.36 2.55 6.41
N ARG A 87 -17.08 1.63 5.49
CA ARG A 87 -17.42 0.21 5.66
C ARG A 87 -16.70 -0.43 6.84
N GLY A 88 -15.44 -0.04 7.06
CA GLY A 88 -14.60 -0.56 8.13
C GLY A 88 -14.76 0.12 9.49
N PHE A 89 -15.67 1.09 9.63
CA PHE A 89 -15.64 2.06 10.74
C PHE A 89 -15.60 1.40 12.11
N VAL A 90 -16.53 0.49 12.42
CA VAL A 90 -16.62 -0.18 13.73
C VAL A 90 -15.37 -1.03 14.00
N ALA A 91 -14.95 -1.85 13.04
CA ALA A 91 -13.78 -2.70 13.16
C ALA A 91 -12.49 -1.88 13.36
N ASP A 92 -12.39 -0.72 12.70
CA ASP A 92 -11.24 0.16 12.83
C ASP A 92 -11.22 0.92 14.18
N GLN A 93 -12.37 1.27 14.75
CA GLN A 93 -12.44 1.81 16.13
C GLN A 93 -12.02 0.77 17.18
N ASN A 94 -12.29 -0.51 16.92
CA ASN A 94 -11.95 -1.62 17.81
C ASN A 94 -10.51 -2.16 17.61
N HIS A 95 -9.74 -1.58 16.70
CA HIS A 95 -8.37 -2.05 16.43
C HIS A 95 -7.42 -1.68 17.60
N PRO A 96 -6.46 -2.55 17.98
CA PRO A 96 -5.45 -2.25 19.01
C PRO A 96 -4.59 -0.99 18.73
N ALA A 97 -4.65 -0.48 17.50
CA ALA A 97 -3.88 0.67 17.03
C ALA A 97 -4.79 1.78 16.46
N ALA A 98 -6.07 1.80 16.82
CA ALA A 98 -7.09 2.70 16.25
C ALA A 98 -6.63 4.17 16.15
N SER A 99 -6.02 4.70 17.21
CA SER A 99 -5.55 6.10 17.26
C SER A 99 -4.42 6.43 16.28
N ARG A 100 -3.67 5.44 15.78
CA ARG A 100 -2.47 5.65 14.95
C ARG A 100 -2.66 5.31 13.47
N ARG A 101 -3.76 4.63 13.12
CA ARG A 101 -4.03 4.16 11.75
C ARG A 101 -4.48 5.27 10.80
N GLY A 102 -4.89 6.42 11.34
CA GLY A 102 -5.33 7.57 10.53
C GLY A 102 -6.60 7.31 9.73
N ARG A 103 -7.48 6.44 10.23
CA ARG A 103 -8.80 6.10 9.68
C ARG A 103 -9.83 7.19 9.99
N LEU A 104 -11.07 7.00 9.50
CA LEU A 104 -12.22 7.85 9.84
C LEU A 104 -12.26 8.08 11.37
N PRO A 105 -12.12 9.33 11.84
CA PRO A 105 -12.03 9.61 13.27
C PRO A 105 -13.27 9.13 14.03
N GLY A 106 -13.13 8.70 15.29
CA GLY A 106 -14.22 8.37 16.21
C GLY A 106 -14.66 9.57 17.08
N PRO A 107 -15.77 9.49 17.84
CA PRO A 107 -16.31 8.26 18.42
C PRO A 107 -17.45 7.61 17.63
N LEU A 108 -17.81 6.38 18.02
CA LEU A 108 -18.94 5.62 17.47
C LEU A 108 -20.29 6.35 17.66
N SER A 109 -20.46 7.14 18.71
CA SER A 109 -21.69 7.94 18.93
C SER A 109 -21.93 8.99 17.83
N LYS A 110 -20.89 9.38 17.08
CA LYS A 110 -20.99 10.30 15.94
C LYS A 110 -20.90 9.58 14.58
N ALA A 111 -21.13 8.26 14.54
CA ALA A 111 -20.98 7.44 13.34
C ALA A 111 -21.75 8.00 12.14
N ARG A 112 -23.06 8.23 12.29
CA ARG A 112 -23.95 8.68 11.21
C ARG A 112 -23.43 9.96 10.56
N ALA A 113 -23.23 11.02 11.34
CA ALA A 113 -22.74 12.31 10.83
C ALA A 113 -21.39 12.19 10.12
N ARG A 114 -20.47 11.39 10.67
CA ARG A 114 -19.11 11.24 10.10
C ARG A 114 -19.08 10.39 8.84
N ILE A 115 -19.89 9.33 8.81
CA ILE A 115 -20.09 8.49 7.62
C ILE A 115 -20.71 9.32 6.51
N THR A 116 -21.78 10.08 6.80
CA THR A 116 -22.42 10.96 5.82
C THR A 116 -21.44 12.00 5.27
N ALA A 117 -20.73 12.73 6.14
CA ALA A 117 -19.76 13.72 5.70
C ALA A 117 -18.63 13.10 4.84
N SER A 118 -18.12 11.94 5.23
CA SER A 118 -17.10 11.23 4.46
C SER A 118 -17.63 10.72 3.12
N GLY A 119 -18.88 10.27 3.06
CA GLY A 119 -19.54 9.83 1.84
C GLY A 119 -19.77 10.98 0.86
N LEU A 120 -20.27 12.12 1.34
CA LEU A 120 -20.47 13.33 0.53
C LEU A 120 -19.16 13.84 -0.07
N VAL A 121 -18.08 13.88 0.72
CA VAL A 121 -16.76 14.29 0.19
C VAL A 121 -16.20 13.29 -0.81
N ALA A 122 -16.42 11.98 -0.60
CA ALA A 122 -16.02 10.96 -1.58
C ALA A 122 -16.76 11.15 -2.91
N LEU A 123 -18.08 11.41 -2.87
CA LEU A 123 -18.87 11.71 -4.06
C LEU A 123 -18.42 13.01 -4.74
N ALA A 124 -18.17 14.08 -3.97
CA ALA A 124 -17.68 15.34 -4.50
C ALA A 124 -16.33 15.18 -5.23
N LYS A 125 -15.41 14.36 -4.69
CA LYS A 125 -14.14 14.03 -5.36
C LYS A 125 -14.34 13.30 -6.69
N LEU A 126 -15.32 12.40 -6.78
CA LEU A 126 -15.67 11.73 -8.05
C LEU A 126 -16.32 12.70 -9.04
N GLY A 127 -17.19 13.60 -8.56
CA GLY A 127 -17.73 14.69 -9.37
C GLY A 127 -16.64 15.61 -9.92
N CYS A 128 -15.63 15.97 -9.11
CA CYS A 128 -14.47 16.73 -9.55
C CYS A 128 -13.66 15.98 -10.62
N THR A 129 -13.50 14.65 -10.48
CA THR A 129 -12.86 13.83 -11.53
C THR A 129 -13.61 13.93 -12.86
N ALA A 130 -14.95 13.83 -12.84
CA ALA A 130 -15.77 13.99 -14.05
C ALA A 130 -15.64 15.41 -14.65
N LEU A 131 -15.65 16.44 -13.81
CA LEU A 131 -15.45 17.83 -14.24
C LEU A 131 -14.10 18.01 -14.92
N VAL A 132 -13.02 17.43 -14.40
CA VAL A 132 -11.67 17.49 -15.01
C VAL A 132 -11.66 16.83 -16.39
N ILE A 133 -12.36 15.69 -16.57
CA ILE A 133 -12.46 15.02 -17.87
C ILE A 133 -13.12 15.94 -18.91
N VAL A 134 -14.23 16.58 -18.53
CA VAL A 134 -15.00 17.46 -19.45
C VAL A 134 -14.28 18.79 -19.71
N SER A 135 -13.62 19.35 -18.69
CA SER A 135 -12.99 20.68 -18.79
C SER A 135 -11.66 20.67 -19.56
N LEU A 136 -11.02 19.50 -19.73
CA LEU A 136 -9.71 19.36 -20.40
C LEU A 136 -9.76 18.37 -21.58
N PRO A 137 -10.59 18.60 -22.60
CA PRO A 137 -10.79 17.64 -23.70
C PRO A 137 -9.51 17.37 -24.50
N GLY A 138 -8.63 18.37 -24.66
CA GLY A 138 -7.36 18.24 -25.38
C GLY A 138 -6.32 17.32 -24.72
N LEU A 139 -6.58 16.83 -23.49
CA LEU A 139 -5.72 15.86 -22.80
C LEU A 139 -6.21 14.41 -22.93
N HIS A 140 -7.36 14.17 -23.58
CA HIS A 140 -7.94 12.84 -23.81
C HIS A 140 -7.92 11.96 -22.54
N LEU A 141 -8.48 12.50 -21.45
CA LEU A 141 -8.41 11.90 -20.11
C LEU A 141 -9.48 10.83 -19.87
N ALA A 142 -10.57 10.84 -20.65
CA ALA A 142 -11.76 10.03 -20.40
C ALA A 142 -11.44 8.53 -20.26
N GLY A 143 -10.75 7.93 -21.24
CA GLY A 143 -10.44 6.50 -21.21
C GLY A 143 -9.60 6.08 -20.00
N VAL A 144 -8.50 6.81 -19.73
CA VAL A 144 -7.58 6.47 -18.63
C VAL A 144 -8.20 6.70 -17.25
N LEU A 145 -8.95 7.79 -17.07
CA LEU A 145 -9.59 8.08 -15.78
C LEU A 145 -10.83 7.22 -15.52
N THR A 146 -11.60 6.86 -16.55
CA THR A 146 -12.68 5.87 -16.42
C THR A 146 -12.12 4.51 -16.05
N PHE A 147 -11.05 4.06 -16.71
CA PHE A 147 -10.34 2.83 -16.32
C PHE A 147 -9.85 2.91 -14.86
N ALA A 148 -9.28 4.04 -14.43
CA ALA A 148 -8.83 4.22 -13.05
C ALA A 148 -9.98 4.15 -12.04
N VAL A 149 -11.12 4.82 -12.30
CA VAL A 149 -12.30 4.78 -11.42
C VAL A 149 -12.85 3.36 -11.33
N LEU A 150 -13.15 2.73 -12.47
CA LEU A 150 -13.72 1.39 -12.52
C LEU A 150 -12.78 0.35 -11.92
N GLY A 151 -11.48 0.44 -12.22
CA GLY A 151 -10.47 -0.46 -11.67
C GLY A 151 -10.30 -0.29 -10.16
N VAL A 152 -10.16 0.94 -9.66
CA VAL A 152 -9.94 1.20 -8.22
C VAL A 152 -11.15 0.78 -7.39
N PHE A 153 -12.36 1.11 -7.82
CA PHE A 153 -13.58 0.74 -7.09
C PHE A 153 -13.98 -0.71 -7.33
N GLY A 154 -13.86 -1.23 -8.55
CA GLY A 154 -14.16 -2.62 -8.88
C GLY A 154 -13.30 -3.60 -8.07
N VAL A 155 -11.98 -3.37 -8.01
CA VAL A 155 -11.09 -4.16 -7.15
C VAL A 155 -11.45 -4.02 -5.67
N ALA A 156 -11.81 -2.82 -5.21
CA ALA A 156 -12.20 -2.60 -3.81
C ALA A 156 -13.49 -3.33 -3.43
N ILE A 157 -14.50 -3.32 -4.32
CA ILE A 157 -15.77 -4.02 -4.15
C ILE A 157 -15.54 -5.53 -4.14
N LEU A 158 -14.83 -6.06 -5.14
CA LEU A 158 -14.53 -7.49 -5.22
C LEU A 158 -13.75 -7.96 -3.98
N TYR A 159 -12.74 -7.19 -3.56
CA TYR A 159 -11.96 -7.49 -2.36
C TYR A 159 -12.87 -7.58 -1.13
N GLU A 160 -13.78 -6.64 -0.99
CA GLU A 160 -14.66 -6.55 0.16
C GLU A 160 -15.72 -7.66 0.17
N VAL A 161 -16.26 -8.03 -0.99
CA VAL A 161 -17.16 -9.19 -1.14
C VAL A 161 -16.44 -10.45 -0.67
N VAL A 162 -15.27 -10.75 -1.23
CA VAL A 162 -14.49 -11.93 -0.85
C VAL A 162 -14.10 -11.88 0.63
N ARG A 163 -13.72 -10.70 1.15
CA ARG A 163 -13.33 -10.52 2.55
C ARG A 163 -14.50 -10.82 3.47
N SER A 164 -15.67 -10.25 3.20
CA SER A 164 -16.87 -10.45 4.00
C SER A 164 -17.30 -11.93 4.04
N ALA A 165 -17.18 -12.65 2.93
CA ALA A 165 -17.50 -14.07 2.85
C ALA A 165 -16.48 -14.98 3.57
N SER A 166 -15.23 -14.51 3.72
CA SER A 166 -14.09 -15.38 4.11
C SER A 166 -13.51 -15.09 5.50
N THR A 167 -13.88 -13.98 6.13
CA THR A 167 -13.33 -13.50 7.42
C THR A 167 -14.42 -13.25 8.45
N GLY A 168 -14.05 -13.09 9.72
CA GLY A 168 -15.00 -12.91 10.82
C GLY A 168 -15.52 -14.21 11.44
N LYS A 169 -14.90 -15.36 11.14
CA LYS A 169 -15.45 -16.69 11.48
C LYS A 169 -14.69 -17.41 12.59
N SER A 170 -13.46 -17.00 12.91
CA SER A 170 -12.65 -17.69 13.92
C SER A 170 -11.69 -16.74 14.63
N GLY A 171 -11.48 -16.99 15.94
CA GLY A 171 -10.42 -16.37 16.73
C GLY A 171 -9.13 -17.18 16.79
N VAL A 172 -9.07 -18.34 16.12
CA VAL A 172 -7.89 -19.22 16.13
C VAL A 172 -6.75 -18.59 15.34
N ILE A 173 -5.52 -18.65 15.89
CA ILE A 173 -4.32 -18.11 15.26
C ILE A 173 -3.20 -19.16 15.26
N PRO A 174 -2.60 -19.46 14.09
CA PRO A 174 -3.02 -19.02 12.77
C PRO A 174 -4.35 -19.67 12.34
N PRO A 175 -5.26 -18.94 11.65
CA PRO A 175 -6.45 -19.55 11.07
C PRO A 175 -6.07 -20.50 9.93
N PRO A 176 -6.92 -21.49 9.59
CA PRO A 176 -6.69 -22.38 8.46
C PRO A 176 -6.65 -21.60 7.14
N VAL A 177 -5.75 -22.00 6.24
CA VAL A 177 -5.62 -21.39 4.91
C VAL A 177 -6.72 -21.93 4.00
N ARG A 178 -7.84 -21.21 3.94
CA ARG A 178 -9.00 -21.53 3.10
C ARG A 178 -8.87 -20.87 1.72
N PRO A 179 -9.56 -21.37 0.68
CA PRO A 179 -9.55 -20.76 -0.65
C PRO A 179 -9.83 -19.25 -0.62
N GLY A 180 -10.83 -18.81 0.16
CA GLY A 180 -11.15 -17.39 0.29
C GLY A 180 -10.03 -16.52 0.87
N VAL A 181 -9.19 -17.06 1.77
CA VAL A 181 -7.99 -16.36 2.28
C VAL A 181 -6.93 -16.22 1.19
N VAL A 182 -6.71 -17.29 0.42
CA VAL A 182 -5.78 -17.27 -0.72
C VAL A 182 -6.26 -16.31 -1.81
N SER A 183 -7.57 -16.31 -2.11
CA SER A 183 -8.18 -15.37 -3.05
C SER A 183 -7.93 -13.92 -2.62
N LEU A 184 -8.01 -13.60 -1.32
CA LEU A 184 -7.67 -12.26 -0.82
C LEU A 184 -6.20 -11.90 -1.04
N TRP A 185 -5.27 -12.85 -0.87
CA TRP A 185 -3.85 -12.63 -1.13
C TRP A 185 -3.57 -12.35 -2.60
N VAL A 186 -4.22 -13.08 -3.51
CA VAL A 186 -4.06 -12.87 -4.95
C VAL A 186 -4.72 -11.56 -5.36
N LEU A 187 -5.95 -11.29 -4.92
CA LEU A 187 -6.76 -10.17 -5.37
C LEU A 187 -6.16 -8.79 -5.01
N VAL A 188 -5.41 -8.68 -3.91
CA VAL A 188 -4.76 -7.41 -3.57
C VAL A 188 -3.70 -6.96 -4.57
N GLY A 189 -3.18 -7.89 -5.40
CA GLY A 189 -2.31 -7.57 -6.53
C GLY A 189 -3.00 -6.70 -7.59
N ALA A 190 -4.31 -6.88 -7.81
CA ALA A 190 -5.06 -6.15 -8.84
C ALA A 190 -5.02 -4.62 -8.65
N GLY A 191 -4.95 -4.14 -7.40
CA GLY A 191 -4.85 -2.70 -7.13
C GLY A 191 -3.53 -2.08 -7.63
N TYR A 192 -2.48 -2.89 -7.76
CA TYR A 192 -1.18 -2.47 -8.32
C TYR A 192 -1.20 -2.49 -9.84
N VAL A 193 -1.94 -3.43 -10.43
CA VAL A 193 -2.20 -3.45 -11.87
C VAL A 193 -2.90 -2.17 -12.30
N VAL A 194 -4.01 -1.79 -11.65
CA VAL A 194 -4.74 -0.57 -12.02
C VAL A 194 -3.82 0.66 -12.00
N ARG A 195 -3.07 0.85 -10.89
CA ARG A 195 -2.18 2.01 -10.75
C ARG A 195 -1.01 1.98 -11.74
N GLY A 196 -0.34 0.84 -11.87
CA GLY A 196 0.84 0.71 -12.74
C GLY A 196 0.47 0.78 -14.22
N MET A 197 -0.65 0.18 -14.62
CA MET A 197 -1.15 0.23 -16.00
C MET A 197 -1.63 1.62 -16.38
N VAL A 198 -2.23 2.39 -15.46
CA VAL A 198 -2.53 3.81 -15.71
C VAL A 198 -1.25 4.57 -16.06
N GLY A 199 -0.17 4.39 -15.28
CA GLY A 199 1.11 5.03 -15.56
C GLY A 199 1.71 4.59 -16.90
N LEU A 200 1.73 3.28 -17.18
CA LEU A 200 2.28 2.74 -18.42
C LEU A 200 1.48 3.19 -19.65
N ALA A 201 0.14 3.18 -19.57
CA ALA A 201 -0.76 3.56 -20.65
C ALA A 201 -0.68 5.05 -21.05
N LEU A 202 -0.10 5.89 -20.19
CA LEU A 202 0.18 7.30 -20.52
C LEU A 202 1.38 7.46 -21.44
N ALA A 203 2.28 6.47 -21.50
CA ALA A 203 3.49 6.51 -22.33
C ALA A 203 3.44 5.53 -23.50
N VAL A 204 2.77 4.38 -23.34
CA VAL A 204 2.68 3.32 -24.34
C VAL A 204 1.22 2.96 -24.57
N ASP A 205 0.82 2.71 -25.82
CA ASP A 205 -0.52 2.21 -26.12
C ASP A 205 -0.60 0.69 -25.85
N PRO A 206 -1.28 0.24 -24.79
CA PRO A 206 -1.37 -1.18 -24.46
C PRO A 206 -2.20 -1.98 -25.47
N THR A 207 -3.11 -1.34 -26.21
CA THR A 207 -3.96 -2.02 -27.20
C THR A 207 -3.17 -2.45 -28.42
N ARG A 208 -2.16 -1.66 -28.80
CA ARG A 208 -1.21 -1.98 -29.88
C ARG A 208 -0.09 -2.92 -29.45
N ARG A 209 0.08 -3.14 -28.14
CA ARG A 209 1.13 -4.02 -27.58
C ARG A 209 0.53 -4.99 -26.53
N PRO A 210 -0.36 -5.90 -26.94
CA PRO A 210 -1.10 -6.76 -26.01
C PRO A 210 -0.21 -7.71 -25.21
N THR A 211 0.88 -8.21 -25.80
CA THR A 211 1.86 -9.08 -25.11
C THR A 211 2.60 -8.33 -23.99
N LEU A 212 3.02 -7.09 -24.26
CA LEU A 212 3.59 -6.21 -23.24
C LEU A 212 2.57 -5.90 -22.15
N ALA A 213 1.33 -5.58 -22.53
CA ALA A 213 0.27 -5.31 -21.56
C ALA A 213 0.03 -6.51 -20.64
N ALA A 214 -0.04 -7.72 -21.18
CA ALA A 214 -0.20 -8.95 -20.40
C ALA A 214 1.00 -9.18 -19.46
N ALA A 215 2.23 -9.06 -19.95
CA ALA A 215 3.43 -9.21 -19.12
C ALA A 215 3.49 -8.16 -17.99
N ALA A 216 3.14 -6.91 -18.29
CA ALA A 216 3.09 -5.82 -17.31
C ALA A 216 2.00 -6.06 -16.25
N VAL A 217 0.82 -6.53 -16.66
CA VAL A 217 -0.27 -6.92 -15.75
C VAL A 217 0.22 -8.01 -14.79
N VAL A 218 0.81 -9.10 -15.29
CA VAL A 218 1.33 -10.19 -14.44
C VAL A 218 2.41 -9.66 -13.49
N THR A 219 3.34 -8.86 -13.99
CA THR A 219 4.40 -8.23 -13.19
C THR A 219 3.83 -7.42 -12.04
N LEU A 220 2.92 -6.49 -12.34
CA LEU A 220 2.31 -5.60 -11.37
C LEU A 220 1.41 -6.34 -10.39
N TRP A 221 0.71 -7.39 -10.85
CA TRP A 221 -0.13 -8.22 -10.02
C TRP A 221 0.70 -9.00 -9.00
N CYS A 222 1.73 -9.72 -9.46
CA CYS A 222 2.64 -10.46 -8.60
C CYS A 222 3.40 -9.52 -7.65
N TYR A 223 3.88 -8.38 -8.14
CA TYR A 223 4.49 -7.35 -7.29
C TYR A 223 3.53 -6.86 -6.20
N GLY A 224 2.28 -6.55 -6.56
CA GLY A 224 1.27 -6.11 -5.61
C GLY A 224 0.95 -7.16 -4.55
N THR A 225 0.81 -8.43 -4.96
CA THR A 225 0.64 -9.56 -4.04
C THR A 225 1.83 -9.66 -3.09
N ALA A 226 3.06 -9.61 -3.60
CA ALA A 226 4.27 -9.66 -2.79
C ALA A 226 4.34 -8.49 -1.79
N PHE A 227 4.08 -7.27 -2.26
CA PHE A 227 4.05 -6.07 -1.42
C PHE A 227 3.04 -6.20 -0.29
N VAL A 228 1.78 -6.52 -0.63
CA VAL A 228 0.68 -6.42 0.33
C VAL A 228 0.76 -7.54 1.36
N THR A 229 1.08 -8.77 0.93
CA THR A 229 1.25 -9.89 1.86
C THR A 229 2.48 -9.70 2.76
N SER A 230 3.60 -9.15 2.26
CA SER A 230 4.73 -8.74 3.10
C SER A 230 4.31 -7.72 4.16
N ARG A 231 3.59 -6.67 3.74
CA ARG A 231 3.11 -5.63 4.65
C ARG A 231 2.14 -6.19 5.69
N TRP A 232 1.22 -7.06 5.27
CA TRP A 232 0.27 -7.71 6.18
C TRP A 232 0.97 -8.61 7.18
N ALA A 233 1.99 -9.37 6.76
CA ALA A 233 2.78 -10.17 7.69
C ALA A 233 3.46 -9.30 8.77
N VAL A 234 3.97 -8.12 8.40
CA VAL A 234 4.50 -7.16 9.39
C VAL A 234 3.38 -6.54 10.24
N GLU A 235 2.24 -6.16 9.66
CA GLU A 235 1.09 -5.61 10.41
C GLU A 235 0.48 -6.64 11.38
N ALA A 236 0.57 -7.93 11.08
CA ALA A 236 0.15 -9.02 11.97
C ALA A 236 0.87 -8.98 13.32
N THR A 237 2.12 -8.50 13.37
CA THR A 237 2.86 -8.37 14.63
C THR A 237 2.19 -7.44 15.66
N SER A 238 1.24 -6.60 15.24
CA SER A 238 0.42 -5.82 16.16
C SER A 238 -0.55 -6.65 17.02
N PHE A 239 -0.76 -7.92 16.65
CA PHE A 239 -1.56 -8.91 17.40
C PHE A 239 -0.68 -9.86 18.23
N ALA A 240 0.63 -9.68 18.23
CA ALA A 240 1.54 -10.51 19.00
C ALA A 240 2.04 -9.81 20.26
N SER A 241 2.35 -10.62 21.27
CA SER A 241 3.07 -10.28 22.49
C SER A 241 4.27 -11.22 22.65
N VAL A 242 5.26 -10.81 23.43
CA VAL A 242 6.46 -11.61 23.67
C VAL A 242 6.41 -12.16 25.08
N ARG A 243 6.48 -13.48 25.23
CA ARG A 243 6.61 -14.17 26.53
C ARG A 243 7.72 -15.20 26.41
N ASN A 244 8.74 -15.10 27.28
CA ASN A 244 9.90 -16.01 27.26
C ASN A 244 10.55 -16.11 25.86
N ARG A 245 10.73 -14.97 25.18
CA ARG A 245 11.24 -14.84 23.79
C ARG A 245 10.37 -15.49 22.70
N ARG A 246 9.26 -16.14 23.04
CA ARG A 246 8.28 -16.69 22.10
C ARG A 246 7.17 -15.70 21.82
N LEU A 247 6.65 -15.77 20.60
CA LEU A 247 5.52 -14.95 20.17
C LEU A 247 4.20 -15.62 20.57
N ILE A 248 3.36 -14.88 21.29
CA ILE A 248 1.99 -15.26 21.61
C ILE A 248 1.04 -14.35 20.84
N TRP A 249 0.17 -14.95 20.03
CA TRP A 249 -0.76 -14.23 19.17
C TRP A 249 -2.15 -14.16 19.79
N THR A 250 -2.77 -12.98 19.73
CA THR A 250 -4.12 -12.74 20.28
C THR A 250 -4.93 -11.87 19.33
N ALA A 251 -6.09 -12.35 18.91
CA ALA A 251 -7.04 -11.62 18.06
C ALA A 251 -8.45 -12.12 18.32
N ARG A 252 -9.44 -11.32 17.95
CA ARG A 252 -10.86 -11.65 18.09
C ARG A 252 -11.47 -11.86 16.71
N ALA A 253 -12.45 -12.75 16.61
CA ALA A 253 -13.15 -13.02 15.35
C ALA A 253 -13.80 -11.74 14.76
N ASP A 254 -14.36 -10.88 15.61
CA ASP A 254 -15.01 -9.62 15.22
C ASP A 254 -14.08 -8.61 14.51
N GLN A 255 -12.77 -8.83 14.54
CA GLN A 255 -11.79 -7.99 13.84
C GLN A 255 -11.65 -8.35 12.36
N ALA A 256 -12.11 -9.53 11.92
CA ALA A 256 -12.11 -9.99 10.53
C ALA A 256 -10.73 -9.89 9.85
N ARG A 257 -9.68 -10.37 10.53
CA ARG A 257 -8.26 -10.27 10.12
C ARG A 257 -7.62 -11.60 9.72
N GLU A 258 -8.42 -12.64 9.45
CA GLU A 258 -7.90 -13.98 9.19
C GLU A 258 -6.93 -14.03 8.01
N HIS A 259 -7.18 -13.25 6.95
CA HIS A 259 -6.27 -13.16 5.79
C HIS A 259 -4.88 -12.66 6.14
N LEU A 260 -4.75 -11.78 7.13
CA LEU A 260 -3.47 -11.25 7.58
C LEU A 260 -2.86 -12.16 8.67
N LEU A 261 -3.68 -12.69 9.58
CA LEU A 261 -3.22 -13.58 10.65
C LEU A 261 -2.81 -14.95 10.13
N ALA A 262 -3.35 -15.43 9.00
CA ALA A 262 -2.88 -16.66 8.34
C ALA A 262 -1.41 -16.56 7.90
N LEU A 263 -0.88 -15.35 7.66
CA LEU A 263 0.50 -15.14 7.20
C LEU A 263 1.53 -15.37 8.30
N VAL A 264 1.14 -15.38 9.59
CA VAL A 264 2.07 -15.59 10.71
C VAL A 264 2.69 -16.99 10.69
N ARG A 265 2.07 -17.94 9.97
CA ARG A 265 2.58 -19.31 9.76
C ARG A 265 3.97 -19.35 9.13
N TRP A 266 4.33 -18.32 8.38
CA TRP A 266 5.64 -18.21 7.71
C TRP A 266 6.60 -17.26 8.41
N LEU A 267 6.22 -16.72 9.57
CA LEU A 267 7.08 -15.86 10.37
C LEU A 267 7.89 -16.69 11.37
N PRO A 268 9.09 -16.23 11.76
CA PRO A 268 9.85 -16.87 12.83
C PRO A 268 9.04 -16.91 14.15
N SER A 269 9.13 -18.02 14.89
CA SER A 269 8.38 -18.26 16.13
C SER A 269 8.94 -17.49 17.35
N ALA A 270 10.16 -16.97 17.24
CA ALA A 270 10.87 -16.25 18.30
C ALA A 270 11.59 -15.01 17.77
N ILE A 271 11.77 -14.03 18.65
CA ILE A 271 12.57 -12.83 18.34
C ILE A 271 14.05 -13.16 18.57
N THR A 272 14.84 -13.13 17.50
CA THR A 272 16.29 -13.42 17.54
C THR A 272 17.13 -12.26 18.07
N GLN A 273 16.53 -11.07 18.23
CA GLN A 273 17.21 -9.86 18.71
C GLN A 273 16.59 -9.45 20.06
N PRO A 274 17.10 -9.96 21.20
CA PRO A 274 16.47 -9.83 22.52
C PRO A 274 16.27 -8.37 22.96
N ASP A 275 17.14 -7.46 22.50
CA ASP A 275 17.07 -6.04 22.86
C ASP A 275 15.99 -5.26 22.09
N LYS A 276 15.37 -5.88 21.07
CA LYS A 276 14.33 -5.22 20.26
C LYS A 276 12.96 -5.65 20.70
N GLY A 277 12.15 -4.66 21.10
CA GLY A 277 10.72 -4.83 21.25
C GLY A 277 10.06 -5.26 19.94
N ILE A 278 8.89 -5.91 20.04
CA ILE A 278 8.18 -6.49 18.89
C ILE A 278 7.92 -5.49 17.75
N ARG A 279 7.79 -4.21 18.06
CA ARG A 279 7.58 -3.14 17.06
C ARG A 279 8.82 -2.82 16.23
N ASP A 280 10.00 -3.10 16.77
CA ASP A 280 11.30 -2.88 16.13
C ASP A 280 11.82 -4.14 15.44
N TRP A 281 11.19 -5.29 15.69
CA TRP A 281 11.46 -6.54 14.99
C TRP A 281 11.06 -6.44 13.51
N ALA A 282 11.98 -6.83 12.62
CA ALA A 282 11.77 -6.93 11.18
C ALA A 282 11.64 -8.42 10.82
N PRO A 283 10.43 -9.00 10.89
CA PRO A 283 10.25 -10.45 10.82
C PRO A 283 10.68 -11.03 9.47
N LEU A 284 10.53 -10.25 8.41
CA LEU A 284 10.86 -10.67 7.06
C LEU A 284 12.36 -10.65 6.75
N GLN A 285 13.22 -10.09 7.61
CA GLN A 285 14.66 -10.08 7.37
C GLN A 285 15.29 -11.47 7.57
N GLN A 286 14.63 -12.30 8.38
CA GLN A 286 15.02 -13.67 8.66
C GLN A 286 14.57 -14.62 7.54
N TYR A 287 14.96 -15.89 7.64
CA TYR A 287 14.48 -16.91 6.73
C TYR A 287 12.95 -17.03 6.82
N THR A 288 12.30 -17.00 5.66
CA THR A 288 10.88 -17.33 5.47
C THR A 288 10.82 -18.32 4.32
N ALA A 289 9.98 -19.36 4.44
CA ALA A 289 9.92 -20.40 3.41
C ALA A 289 9.58 -19.82 2.03
N VAL A 290 10.06 -20.46 0.96
CA VAL A 290 9.75 -20.07 -0.42
C VAL A 290 8.24 -20.16 -0.72
N THR A 291 7.55 -21.06 -0.01
CA THR A 291 6.08 -21.22 -0.07
C THR A 291 5.31 -20.06 0.58
N ALA A 292 5.97 -19.11 1.22
CA ALA A 292 5.31 -17.91 1.72
C ALA A 292 4.74 -17.11 0.55
N PRO A 293 3.48 -16.60 0.63
CA PRO A 293 2.83 -15.94 -0.50
C PRO A 293 3.64 -14.79 -1.11
N TRP A 294 4.36 -14.02 -0.28
CA TRP A 294 5.20 -12.93 -0.76
C TRP A 294 6.44 -13.40 -1.50
N ASN A 295 7.04 -14.54 -1.12
CA ASN A 295 8.23 -15.07 -1.75
C ASN A 295 7.90 -15.64 -3.14
N GLY A 296 6.88 -16.50 -3.23
CA GLY A 296 6.40 -17.02 -4.52
C GLY A 296 5.99 -15.90 -5.47
N ALA A 297 5.25 -14.90 -4.98
CA ALA A 297 4.87 -13.74 -5.79
C ALA A 297 6.07 -12.87 -6.21
N THR A 298 7.12 -12.76 -5.39
CA THR A 298 8.35 -12.03 -5.76
C THR A 298 9.09 -12.73 -6.89
N ILE A 299 9.17 -14.06 -6.87
CA ILE A 299 9.81 -14.85 -7.93
C ILE A 299 9.03 -14.72 -9.25
N ALA A 300 7.71 -14.88 -9.20
CA ALA A 300 6.84 -14.69 -10.37
C ALA A 300 6.93 -13.26 -10.93
N ALA A 301 6.97 -12.25 -10.04
CA ALA A 301 7.18 -10.86 -10.44
C ALA A 301 8.56 -10.63 -11.06
N GLY A 302 9.61 -11.31 -10.59
CA GLY A 302 10.94 -11.29 -11.19
C GLY A 302 10.91 -11.81 -12.63
N ALA A 303 10.31 -12.99 -12.86
CA ALA A 303 10.19 -13.56 -14.21
C ALA A 303 9.39 -12.65 -15.15
N ALA A 304 8.19 -12.23 -14.72
CA ALA A 304 7.33 -11.37 -15.52
C ALA A 304 7.94 -9.97 -15.73
N GLY A 305 8.64 -9.42 -14.74
CA GLY A 305 9.30 -8.11 -14.81
C GLY A 305 10.45 -8.10 -15.81
N ALA A 306 11.24 -9.17 -15.86
CA ALA A 306 12.26 -9.37 -16.88
C ALA A 306 11.65 -9.43 -18.29
N LEU A 307 10.57 -10.20 -18.48
CA LEU A 307 9.83 -10.25 -19.75
C LEU A 307 9.24 -8.88 -20.13
N THR A 308 8.67 -8.16 -19.17
CA THR A 308 8.12 -6.82 -19.37
C THR A 308 9.21 -5.86 -19.85
N GLY A 309 10.39 -5.87 -19.21
CA GLY A 309 11.55 -5.11 -19.66
C GLY A 309 11.97 -5.47 -21.08
N ARG A 310 12.02 -6.77 -21.40
CA ARG A 310 12.40 -7.22 -22.75
C ARG A 310 11.43 -6.72 -23.83
N LEU A 311 10.13 -6.78 -23.55
CA LEU A 311 9.08 -6.33 -24.47
C LEU A 311 9.01 -4.79 -24.59
N LEU A 312 9.50 -4.05 -23.58
CA LEU A 312 9.69 -2.60 -23.67
C LEU A 312 10.86 -2.24 -24.57
N SER A 313 11.90 -3.08 -24.61
CA SER A 313 13.08 -2.87 -25.46
C SER A 313 12.83 -3.15 -26.95
N GLY A 314 11.70 -3.76 -27.30
CA GLY A 314 11.28 -4.00 -28.69
C GLY A 314 10.63 -5.37 -28.87
N PRO A 315 10.22 -5.72 -30.11
CA PRO A 315 9.76 -7.06 -30.44
C PRO A 315 10.79 -8.13 -30.05
N CYS A 316 10.32 -9.30 -29.64
CA CYS A 316 11.18 -10.44 -29.31
C CYS A 316 10.56 -11.75 -29.82
N PRO A 317 11.38 -12.69 -30.32
CA PRO A 317 10.95 -14.07 -30.47
C PRO A 317 10.49 -14.65 -29.12
N VAL A 318 9.54 -15.59 -29.16
CA VAL A 318 8.98 -16.22 -27.96
C VAL A 318 10.07 -16.92 -27.14
N ALA A 319 10.99 -17.63 -27.80
CA ALA A 319 12.08 -18.34 -27.14
C ALA A 319 12.99 -17.38 -26.35
N GLU A 320 13.36 -16.24 -26.93
CA GLU A 320 14.16 -15.22 -26.26
C GLU A 320 13.42 -14.63 -25.04
N GLY A 321 12.12 -14.33 -25.20
CA GLY A 321 11.27 -13.86 -24.11
C GLY A 321 11.19 -14.86 -22.95
N LEU A 322 11.05 -16.16 -23.25
CA LEU A 322 11.05 -17.23 -22.26
C LEU A 322 12.40 -17.36 -21.53
N LEU A 323 13.52 -17.26 -22.25
CA LEU A 323 14.85 -17.28 -21.65
C LEU A 323 15.07 -16.09 -20.70
N VAL A 324 14.69 -14.88 -21.11
CA VAL A 324 14.81 -13.68 -20.27
C VAL A 324 13.90 -13.79 -19.04
N ALA A 325 12.67 -14.31 -19.20
CA ALA A 325 11.76 -14.55 -18.08
C ALA A 325 12.32 -15.59 -17.10
N ALA A 326 12.87 -16.70 -17.61
CA ALA A 326 13.48 -17.75 -16.79
C ALA A 326 14.69 -17.21 -16.03
N ALA A 327 15.58 -16.46 -16.69
CA ALA A 327 16.73 -15.82 -16.06
C ALA A 327 16.31 -14.86 -14.93
N GLY A 328 15.30 -14.02 -15.18
CA GLY A 328 14.75 -13.12 -14.16
C GLY A 328 14.11 -13.85 -12.97
N GLY A 329 13.41 -14.96 -13.23
CA GLY A 329 12.81 -15.81 -12.21
C GLY A 329 13.85 -16.50 -11.33
N VAL A 330 14.87 -17.11 -11.94
CA VAL A 330 15.99 -17.76 -11.23
C VAL A 330 16.76 -16.75 -10.40
N ALA A 331 17.10 -15.58 -10.96
CA ALA A 331 17.77 -14.50 -10.26
C ALA A 331 16.99 -14.03 -9.01
N ALA A 332 15.66 -13.93 -9.13
CA ALA A 332 14.79 -13.57 -8.01
C ALA A 332 14.70 -14.71 -6.96
N ALA A 333 14.62 -15.97 -7.40
CA ALA A 333 14.61 -17.13 -6.51
C ALA A 333 15.89 -17.23 -5.67
N LEU A 334 17.05 -17.02 -6.29
CA LEU A 334 18.35 -16.97 -5.61
C LEU A 334 18.39 -15.82 -4.56
N ALA A 335 17.88 -14.64 -4.90
CA ALA A 335 17.80 -13.52 -3.96
C ALA A 335 16.84 -13.78 -2.79
N VAL A 336 15.73 -14.48 -3.03
CA VAL A 336 14.77 -14.91 -2.01
C VAL A 336 15.37 -15.98 -1.09
N GLY A 337 16.08 -16.96 -1.68
CA GLY A 337 16.70 -18.09 -0.99
C GLY A 337 17.94 -17.76 -0.17
N ALA A 338 18.43 -16.51 -0.18
CA ALA A 338 19.62 -16.07 0.53
C ALA A 338 19.30 -15.22 1.79
N PRO A 339 18.68 -15.78 2.85
CA PRO A 339 18.39 -15.04 4.07
C PRO A 339 19.69 -14.49 4.68
N GLY A 340 19.64 -13.28 5.26
CA GLY A 340 20.82 -12.63 5.84
C GLY A 340 21.80 -12.00 4.84
N ARG A 341 21.89 -12.51 3.60
CA ARG A 341 22.76 -11.95 2.53
C ARG A 341 22.00 -11.36 1.34
N ARG A 342 20.70 -11.10 1.49
CA ARG A 342 19.81 -10.66 0.40
C ARG A 342 20.31 -9.46 -0.40
N ARG A 343 20.93 -8.46 0.24
CA ARG A 343 21.46 -7.30 -0.47
C ARG A 343 22.55 -7.70 -1.45
N LEU A 344 23.52 -8.48 -0.99
CA LEU A 344 24.58 -9.02 -1.82
C LEU A 344 24.01 -9.94 -2.91
N ALA A 345 23.08 -10.82 -2.55
CA ALA A 345 22.43 -11.71 -3.50
C ALA A 345 21.72 -10.95 -4.62
N VAL A 346 20.94 -9.91 -4.30
CA VAL A 346 20.27 -9.05 -5.31
C VAL A 346 21.28 -8.35 -6.21
N VAL A 347 22.40 -7.84 -5.67
CA VAL A 347 23.45 -7.20 -6.50
C VAL A 347 24.09 -8.22 -7.43
N LEU A 348 24.48 -9.39 -6.92
CA LEU A 348 25.10 -10.44 -7.74
C LEU A 348 24.16 -10.96 -8.81
N THR A 349 22.89 -11.20 -8.47
CA THR A 349 21.91 -11.71 -9.44
C THR A 349 21.46 -10.63 -10.43
N ALA A 350 21.48 -9.35 -10.05
CA ALA A 350 21.32 -8.23 -10.96
C ALA A 350 22.45 -8.18 -12.01
N LEU A 351 23.71 -8.29 -11.57
CA LEU A 351 24.87 -8.29 -12.46
C LEU A 351 24.85 -9.50 -13.38
N LEU A 352 24.54 -10.69 -12.85
CA LEU A 352 24.38 -11.90 -13.64
C LEU A 352 23.26 -11.75 -14.69
N PHE A 353 22.10 -11.25 -14.29
CA PHE A 353 20.98 -11.04 -15.21
C PHE A 353 21.34 -10.04 -16.31
N LEU A 354 22.00 -8.93 -15.96
CA LEU A 354 22.49 -7.95 -16.91
C LEU A 354 23.54 -8.54 -17.87
N GLY A 355 24.44 -9.37 -17.37
CA GLY A 355 25.41 -10.12 -18.17
C GLY A 355 24.72 -11.06 -19.17
N ILE A 356 23.71 -11.82 -18.73
CA ILE A 356 22.92 -12.72 -19.59
C ILE A 356 22.25 -11.93 -20.72
N VAL A 357 21.53 -10.84 -20.41
CA VAL A 357 20.86 -10.05 -21.47
C VAL A 357 21.86 -9.38 -22.42
N THR A 358 23.07 -9.08 -21.96
CA THR A 358 24.15 -8.55 -22.80
C THR A 358 24.71 -9.61 -23.73
N VAL A 359 24.98 -10.83 -23.23
CA VAL A 359 25.44 -11.97 -24.04
C VAL A 359 24.40 -12.38 -25.08
N LEU A 360 23.11 -12.32 -24.72
CA LEU A 360 22.00 -12.53 -25.64
C LEU A 360 21.81 -11.38 -26.65
N GLN A 361 22.65 -10.35 -26.61
CA GLN A 361 22.59 -9.17 -27.48
C GLN A 361 21.23 -8.48 -27.48
N VAL A 362 20.54 -8.49 -26.33
CA VAL A 362 19.23 -7.87 -26.18
C VAL A 362 19.36 -6.36 -26.41
N PRO A 363 18.53 -5.74 -27.27
CA PRO A 363 18.52 -4.30 -27.42
C PRO A 363 18.27 -3.60 -26.09
N ARG A 364 19.02 -2.54 -25.79
CA ARG A 364 18.86 -1.71 -24.58
C ARG A 364 18.84 -2.56 -23.28
N PRO A 365 19.92 -3.28 -22.95
CA PRO A 365 19.96 -4.22 -21.83
C PRO A 365 19.59 -3.59 -20.48
N MET A 366 19.89 -2.29 -20.30
CA MET A 366 19.51 -1.54 -19.10
C MET A 366 17.99 -1.37 -18.97
N LEU A 367 17.27 -1.07 -20.06
CA LEU A 367 15.82 -0.96 -20.06
C LEU A 367 15.17 -2.33 -19.78
N THR A 368 15.75 -3.39 -20.32
CA THR A 368 15.33 -4.77 -20.05
C THR A 368 15.48 -5.13 -18.57
N ALA A 369 16.59 -4.73 -17.93
CA ALA A 369 16.85 -5.01 -16.53
C ALA A 369 16.03 -4.13 -15.55
N LEU A 370 15.62 -2.94 -15.97
CA LEU A 370 15.08 -1.92 -15.08
C LEU A 370 13.82 -2.34 -14.29
N PRO A 371 12.76 -2.92 -14.88
CA PRO A 371 11.60 -3.37 -14.11
C PRO A 371 11.97 -4.41 -13.05
N TRP A 372 12.86 -5.35 -13.38
CA TRP A 372 13.35 -6.37 -12.45
C TRP A 372 14.12 -5.74 -11.28
N LEU A 373 15.03 -4.81 -11.56
CA LEU A 373 15.83 -4.11 -10.54
C LEU A 373 14.96 -3.32 -9.57
N LEU A 374 13.96 -2.60 -10.07
CA LEU A 374 13.03 -1.84 -9.24
C LEU A 374 12.20 -2.76 -8.33
N LEU A 375 11.78 -3.91 -8.86
CA LEU A 375 11.08 -4.96 -8.10
C LEU A 375 11.95 -5.52 -6.97
N MET A 376 13.21 -5.83 -7.25
CA MET A 376 14.14 -6.34 -6.23
C MET A 376 14.55 -5.29 -5.22
N GLY A 377 14.70 -4.02 -5.64
CA GLY A 377 14.89 -2.90 -4.72
C GLY A 377 13.70 -2.76 -3.76
N ALA A 378 12.47 -2.91 -4.26
CA ALA A 378 11.28 -2.91 -3.43
C ALA A 378 11.23 -4.14 -2.50
N TYR A 379 11.59 -5.33 -2.96
CA TYR A 379 11.72 -6.52 -2.12
C TYR A 379 12.71 -6.34 -0.95
N LEU A 380 13.90 -5.77 -1.22
CA LEU A 380 14.87 -5.42 -0.17
C LEU A 380 14.30 -4.37 0.80
N PHE A 381 13.55 -3.40 0.27
CA PHE A 381 12.90 -2.40 1.11
C PHE A 381 11.89 -3.04 2.07
N PHE A 382 11.03 -3.97 1.63
CA PHE A 382 10.00 -4.57 2.49
C PHE A 382 10.57 -5.57 3.49
N SER A 383 11.55 -6.36 3.07
CA SER A 383 12.17 -7.37 3.95
C SER A 383 12.85 -6.75 5.18
N THR A 384 13.21 -5.47 5.14
CA THR A 384 13.86 -4.74 6.25
C THR A 384 12.90 -3.92 7.11
N ARG A 385 11.58 -4.00 6.86
CA ARG A 385 10.56 -3.22 7.58
C ARG A 385 10.16 -3.87 8.89
N SER A 386 10.07 -3.04 9.92
CA SER A 386 9.42 -3.32 11.19
C SER A 386 8.13 -2.51 11.29
N LEU A 387 7.25 -2.84 12.25
CA LEU A 387 6.01 -2.10 12.47
C LEU A 387 6.29 -0.60 12.73
N ARG A 388 7.31 -0.30 13.55
CA ARG A 388 7.72 1.09 13.84
C ARG A 388 8.18 1.82 12.58
N LYS A 389 8.95 1.17 11.71
CA LYS A 389 9.42 1.78 10.44
C LYS A 389 8.28 2.02 9.45
N LEU A 390 7.21 1.22 9.48
CA LEU A 390 6.01 1.45 8.67
C LEU A 390 5.15 2.61 9.20
N GLU A 391 5.22 2.87 10.50
CA GLU A 391 4.46 3.95 11.13
C GLU A 391 5.13 5.32 11.02
N ARG A 392 6.48 5.36 10.99
CA ARG A 392 7.26 6.60 10.91
C ARG A 392 6.89 7.40 9.66
N PRO A 393 6.73 8.73 9.79
CA PRO A 393 6.58 9.59 8.63
C PRO A 393 7.84 9.48 7.75
N ASN A 394 7.69 9.09 6.50
CA ASN A 394 8.80 9.06 5.55
C ASN A 394 9.31 10.49 5.25
N VAL A 395 10.57 10.61 4.84
CA VAL A 395 11.21 11.87 4.40
C VAL A 395 10.36 12.63 3.37
N VAL A 396 9.67 11.91 2.49
CA VAL A 396 8.73 12.49 1.52
C VAL A 396 7.61 13.28 2.20
N ARG A 397 7.11 12.84 3.37
CA ARG A 397 6.11 13.59 4.13
C ARG A 397 6.69 14.86 4.74
N TYR A 398 7.96 14.83 5.14
CA TYR A 398 8.66 16.02 5.61
C TYR A 398 8.81 17.04 4.47
N LEU A 399 9.23 16.59 3.28
CA LEU A 399 9.36 17.42 2.10
C LEU A 399 8.00 17.95 1.60
N ALA A 400 6.99 17.09 1.48
CA ALA A 400 5.63 17.51 1.11
C ALA A 400 5.00 18.43 2.17
N GLY A 401 5.32 18.22 3.45
CA GLY A 401 4.92 19.11 4.54
C GLY A 401 5.57 20.49 4.42
N ARG A 402 6.85 20.56 4.02
CA ARG A 402 7.53 21.82 3.73
C ARG A 402 6.91 22.55 2.55
N VAL A 403 6.71 21.85 1.42
CA VAL A 403 6.09 22.45 0.23
C VAL A 403 4.66 22.90 0.53
N GLY A 404 3.87 22.06 1.21
CA GLY A 404 2.52 22.41 1.65
C GLY A 404 2.49 23.57 2.65
N ALA A 405 3.49 23.70 3.52
CA ALA A 405 3.61 24.84 4.43
C ALA A 405 4.03 26.14 3.74
N VAL A 406 4.79 26.05 2.65
CA VAL A 406 5.11 27.20 1.79
C VAL A 406 3.86 27.63 1.02
N ALA A 407 3.18 26.69 0.35
CA ALA A 407 1.94 26.97 -0.36
C ALA A 407 0.85 27.51 0.58
N GLY A 408 0.70 26.91 1.77
CA GLY A 408 -0.24 27.36 2.79
C GLY A 408 0.05 28.78 3.29
N ARG A 409 1.34 29.14 3.47
CA ARG A 409 1.74 30.52 3.81
C ARG A 409 1.43 31.51 2.71
N VAL A 410 1.64 31.13 1.45
CA VAL A 410 1.34 32.00 0.30
C VAL A 410 -0.17 32.23 0.16
N VAL A 411 -0.99 31.18 0.33
CA VAL A 411 -2.44 31.26 0.14
C VAL A 411 -3.15 31.94 1.31
N LEU A 412 -2.78 31.61 2.55
CA LEU A 412 -3.49 32.10 3.75
C LEU A 412 -2.89 33.39 4.31
N GLY A 413 -1.68 33.76 3.89
CA GLY A 413 -0.88 34.80 4.52
C GLY A 413 -0.17 34.31 5.79
N PRO A 414 0.92 34.99 6.22
CA PRO A 414 1.76 34.53 7.33
C PRO A 414 1.04 34.47 8.69
N THR A 415 0.21 35.48 8.99
CA THR A 415 -0.54 35.62 10.25
C THR A 415 -1.62 34.56 10.40
N THR A 416 -2.44 34.36 9.36
CA THR A 416 -3.48 33.31 9.35
C THR A 416 -2.86 31.92 9.42
N TRP A 417 -1.75 31.69 8.71
CA TRP A 417 -1.04 30.42 8.75
C TRP A 417 -0.51 30.10 10.16
N GLN A 418 0.04 31.08 10.88
CA GLN A 418 0.49 30.91 12.26
C GLN A 418 -0.66 30.57 13.21
N ALA A 419 -1.84 31.20 13.04
CA ALA A 419 -3.03 30.88 13.82
C ALA A 419 -3.50 29.43 13.58
N VAL A 420 -3.49 28.96 12.32
CA VAL A 420 -3.89 27.59 11.95
C VAL A 420 -2.91 26.52 12.47
N GLN A 421 -1.64 26.87 12.72
CA GLN A 421 -0.64 25.93 13.26
C GLN A 421 -0.69 25.76 14.78
N ARG A 422 -1.35 26.65 15.53
CA ARG A 422 -1.45 26.51 16.99
C ARG A 422 -2.27 25.26 17.32
N HIS A 423 -1.69 24.36 18.11
CA HIS A 423 -2.40 23.15 18.51
C HIS A 423 -3.44 23.50 19.58
N PRO A 424 -4.64 22.87 19.58
CA PRO A 424 -5.66 23.12 20.61
C PRO A 424 -5.18 22.88 22.04
N SER A 425 -4.13 22.08 22.23
CA SER A 425 -3.47 21.87 23.53
C SER A 425 -2.79 23.13 24.06
N ASP A 426 -2.31 24.00 23.17
CA ASP A 426 -1.54 25.20 23.53
C ASP A 426 -2.50 26.30 24.00
N GLU A 427 -3.70 26.38 23.41
CA GLU A 427 -4.80 27.21 23.92
C GLU A 427 -5.33 26.69 25.27
N SER A 428 -5.47 25.37 25.42
CA SER A 428 -5.90 24.75 26.69
C SER A 428 -4.92 25.06 27.84
N GLN A 429 -3.62 25.04 27.55
CA GLN A 429 -2.58 25.39 28.52
C GLN A 429 -2.53 26.91 28.77
N ALA A 430 -2.64 27.74 27.73
CA ALA A 430 -2.66 29.20 27.90
C ALA A 430 -3.84 29.66 28.79
N TRP A 431 -5.04 29.09 28.58
CA TRP A 431 -6.21 29.36 29.43
C TRP A 431 -6.02 28.87 30.86
N ALA A 432 -5.47 27.67 31.06
CA ALA A 432 -5.19 27.14 32.40
C ALA A 432 -4.10 27.94 33.15
N THR A 433 -3.19 28.59 32.43
CA THR A 433 -2.14 29.44 33.02
C THR A 433 -2.68 30.84 33.33
N ALA A 434 -3.55 31.38 32.48
CA ALA A 434 -4.25 32.65 32.73
C ALA A 434 -5.17 32.56 33.96
N GLN A 435 -5.91 31.46 34.14
CA GLN A 435 -6.75 31.24 35.33
C GLN A 435 -5.99 31.02 36.64
N ARG A 436 -4.68 30.72 36.59
CA ARG A 436 -3.84 30.60 37.79
C ARG A 436 -3.15 31.89 38.18
N SER A 437 -3.20 32.89 37.30
CA SER A 437 -2.59 34.21 37.49
C SER A 437 -3.61 35.34 37.72
N SER A 438 -4.90 35.03 37.59
CA SER A 438 -6.04 35.78 38.16
C SER A 438 -6.47 35.17 39.47
#